data_AF-A0A9C9N4V0-F1
#
_entry.id   AF-A0A9C9N4V0-F1
#
_cell.length_a   1.000
_cell.length_b   1.000
_cell.length_c   1.000
_cell.angle_alpha   90.00
_cell.angle_beta   90.00
_cell.angle_gamma   90.00
#
_symmetry.space_group_name_H-M   'P 1'
#
loop_
_entity.id
_entity.type
_entity.pdbx_description
1 polymer ?
#
loop_
_entity_poly.entity_id
_entity_poly.type
_entity_poly.pdbx_seq_one_letter_code
_entity_poly.pdbx_strand_id
1 'polypeptide(L)'
;MSMTVLTLPANPPFSLPVVVNSHGWVQLSPFSAAEDGRELGYVTRLDSGRVVELVIREASAGVEVSAGTDGPLNESEKGQIAQQVTWMVGLDQDFSAFYSLTRDTPQLASVEAQARGRILRSSTLFEDVVKTILTTNTSWAGTLRMVKALVSRFGTALPTDPTRRAFPTPERLAVADEETLRSEAGLGYRAPYVAELARSVASGDRDLEALKTTDEATTDLYNRLLAIKGVGHYAAAHLLMLLSRYDFVPVDSWAIKMVSHEWHGGEPIGRDEVEAAFEQWGAWQGLAYWFWDWSYSDA
;
A
#
# COMPACT_ATOMS: atom_id res chain seq x y z
N MET A 1 23.38 12.98 -16.66
CA MET A 1 22.60 11.92 -15.97
C MET A 1 23.56 11.00 -15.26
N SER A 2 23.39 10.85 -13.94
CA SER A 2 24.08 9.85 -13.12
C SER A 2 23.08 8.74 -12.81
N MET A 3 23.57 7.50 -12.75
CA MET A 3 22.77 6.34 -12.34
C MET A 3 23.39 5.81 -11.05
N THR A 4 22.62 5.84 -9.97
CA THR A 4 23.01 5.20 -8.70
C THR A 4 22.32 3.85 -8.62
N VAL A 5 23.05 2.81 -8.23
CA VAL A 5 22.52 1.46 -8.03
C VAL A 5 22.71 1.06 -6.57
N LEU A 6 21.66 0.53 -5.94
CA LEU A 6 21.65 -0.02 -4.59
C LEU A 6 21.22 -1.48 -4.67
N THR A 7 21.86 -2.35 -3.89
CA THR A 7 21.42 -3.73 -3.70
C THR A 7 20.87 -3.87 -2.30
N LEU A 8 19.60 -4.27 -2.18
CA LEU A 8 18.90 -4.37 -0.90
C LEU A 8 18.48 -5.82 -0.65
N PRO A 9 18.89 -6.44 0.47
CA PRO A 9 18.53 -7.81 0.77
C PRO A 9 17.06 -7.93 1.19
N ALA A 10 16.45 -9.09 0.92
CA ALA A 10 15.12 -9.45 1.42
C ALA A 10 15.19 -10.71 2.29
N ASN A 11 14.36 -10.76 3.34
CA ASN A 11 14.13 -11.99 4.08
C ASN A 11 13.44 -13.04 3.18
N PRO A 12 13.99 -14.25 3.04
CA PRO A 12 13.41 -15.28 2.17
C PRO A 12 12.20 -15.96 2.82
N PRO A 13 11.32 -16.61 2.03
CA PRO A 13 11.21 -16.50 0.58
C PRO A 13 10.73 -15.11 0.15
N PHE A 14 11.22 -14.61 -0.98
CA PHE A 14 10.85 -13.31 -1.56
C PHE A 14 10.63 -13.45 -3.06
N SER A 15 9.58 -12.79 -3.57
CA SER A 15 9.35 -12.62 -5.00
C SER A 15 8.77 -11.24 -5.28
N LEU A 16 9.49 -10.42 -6.03
CA LEU A 16 9.03 -9.07 -6.40
C LEU A 16 7.73 -9.13 -7.22
N PRO A 17 7.58 -9.99 -8.26
CA PRO A 17 6.30 -10.14 -8.96
C PRO A 17 5.11 -10.41 -8.06
N VAL A 18 5.30 -11.20 -7.00
CA VAL A 18 4.23 -11.52 -6.05
C VAL A 18 3.87 -10.32 -5.19
N VAL A 19 4.85 -9.52 -4.75
CA VAL A 19 4.59 -8.26 -4.05
C VAL A 19 3.88 -7.26 -4.96
N VAL A 20 4.39 -7.07 -6.18
CA VAL A 20 3.85 -6.14 -7.18
C VAL A 20 2.40 -6.46 -7.52
N ASN A 21 2.06 -7.74 -7.65
CA ASN A 21 0.71 -8.21 -7.97
C ASN A 21 -0.13 -8.53 -6.73
N SER A 22 0.31 -8.15 -5.52
CA SER A 22 -0.43 -8.41 -4.28
C SER A 22 -1.83 -7.77 -4.24
N HIS A 23 -2.03 -6.68 -4.99
CA HIS A 23 -3.31 -5.97 -5.17
C HIS A 23 -3.18 -4.83 -6.20
N GLY A 24 -4.25 -4.03 -6.36
CA GLY A 24 -4.35 -2.97 -7.37
C GLY A 24 -3.40 -1.77 -7.23
N TRP A 25 -2.65 -1.61 -6.13
CA TRP A 25 -1.80 -0.43 -5.92
C TRP A 25 -0.82 -0.13 -7.05
N VAL A 26 -0.26 -1.18 -7.67
CA VAL A 26 0.66 -1.05 -8.81
C VAL A 26 0.06 -0.24 -9.97
N GLN A 27 -1.27 -0.22 -10.10
CA GLN A 27 -1.96 0.51 -11.16
C GLN A 27 -2.18 2.01 -10.82
N LEU A 28 -1.94 2.41 -9.57
CA LEU A 28 -2.12 3.78 -9.11
C LEU A 28 -0.83 4.58 -9.30
N SER A 29 -0.93 5.75 -9.92
CA SER A 29 0.20 6.68 -9.99
C SER A 29 0.76 6.97 -8.58
N PRO A 30 2.10 7.11 -8.43
CA PRO A 30 3.10 7.19 -9.50
C PRO A 30 3.78 5.85 -9.83
N PHE A 31 3.18 4.71 -9.49
CA PHE A 31 3.69 3.40 -9.89
C PHE A 31 3.67 3.23 -11.42
N SER A 32 4.63 2.44 -11.89
CA SER A 32 4.65 1.77 -13.19
C SER A 32 5.22 0.38 -12.98
N ALA A 33 4.83 -0.61 -13.77
CA ALA A 33 5.42 -1.95 -13.66
C ALA A 33 5.49 -2.61 -15.04
N ALA A 34 6.47 -3.51 -15.21
CA ALA A 34 6.49 -4.43 -16.34
C ALA A 34 5.33 -5.43 -16.23
N GLU A 35 4.89 -5.98 -17.37
CA GLU A 35 3.75 -6.93 -17.41
C GLU A 35 3.99 -8.19 -16.55
N ASP A 36 5.25 -8.61 -16.42
CA ASP A 36 5.64 -9.78 -15.62
C ASP A 36 5.85 -9.46 -14.13
N GLY A 37 5.73 -8.19 -13.72
CA GLY A 37 5.95 -7.72 -12.36
C GLY A 37 7.40 -7.80 -11.85
N ARG A 38 8.39 -8.14 -12.70
CA ARG A 38 9.80 -8.25 -12.30
C ARG A 38 10.52 -6.92 -12.20
N GLU A 39 9.88 -5.86 -12.68
CA GLU A 39 10.35 -4.49 -12.62
C GLU A 39 9.23 -3.58 -12.12
N LEU A 40 9.50 -2.88 -11.02
CA LEU A 40 8.62 -1.87 -10.43
C LEU A 40 9.28 -0.50 -10.55
N GLY A 41 8.66 0.38 -11.31
CA GLY A 41 9.03 1.79 -11.39
C GLY A 41 8.20 2.64 -10.43
N TYR A 42 8.83 3.65 -9.84
CA TYR A 42 8.14 4.58 -8.94
C TYR A 42 8.83 5.95 -8.93
N VAL A 43 8.06 7.02 -9.09
CA VAL A 43 8.58 8.39 -8.98
C VAL A 43 8.33 8.91 -7.57
N THR A 44 9.41 9.28 -6.87
CA THR A 44 9.35 9.77 -5.48
C THR A 44 10.06 11.11 -5.35
N ARG A 45 9.68 11.89 -4.34
CA ARG A 45 10.38 13.12 -3.94
C ARG A 45 11.11 12.84 -2.62
N LEU A 46 12.43 13.02 -2.63
CA LEU A 46 13.29 12.88 -1.46
C LEU A 46 13.17 14.11 -0.54
N ASP A 47 13.68 13.99 0.69
CA ASP A 47 13.63 15.07 1.69
C ASP A 47 14.50 16.26 1.26
N SER A 48 15.54 15.99 0.46
CA SER A 48 16.35 17.01 -0.21
C SER A 48 15.55 17.87 -1.21
N GLY A 49 14.32 17.47 -1.52
CA GLY A 49 13.44 18.05 -2.53
C GLY A 49 13.69 17.53 -3.94
N ARG A 50 14.70 16.69 -4.14
CA ARG A 50 15.00 16.05 -5.42
C ARG A 50 13.90 15.04 -5.76
N VAL A 51 13.39 15.11 -6.99
CA VAL A 51 12.47 14.10 -7.53
C VAL A 51 13.27 13.12 -8.36
N VAL A 52 13.09 11.84 -8.06
CA VAL A 52 13.84 10.74 -8.68
C VAL A 52 12.88 9.66 -9.16
N GLU A 53 13.25 9.02 -10.26
CA GLU A 53 12.63 7.76 -10.65
C GLU A 53 13.46 6.61 -10.06
N LEU A 54 12.77 5.72 -9.37
CA LEU A 54 13.29 4.44 -8.92
C LEU A 54 12.85 3.36 -9.90
N VAL A 55 13.77 2.49 -10.31
CA VAL A 55 13.47 1.24 -11.00
C VAL A 55 14.00 0.11 -10.14
N ILE A 56 13.09 -0.70 -9.62
CA ILE A 56 13.33 -1.78 -8.67
C ILE A 56 13.19 -3.10 -9.43
N ARG A 57 14.24 -3.91 -9.47
CA ARG A 57 14.27 -5.22 -10.14
C ARG A 57 14.55 -6.33 -9.13
N GLU A 58 13.94 -7.48 -9.34
CA GLU A 58 14.26 -8.67 -8.55
C GLU A 58 15.73 -9.07 -8.73
N ALA A 59 16.39 -9.38 -7.62
CA ALA A 59 17.75 -9.90 -7.56
C ALA A 59 17.77 -11.20 -6.76
N SER A 60 18.87 -11.97 -6.81
CA SER A 60 18.95 -13.32 -6.21
C SER A 60 18.68 -13.37 -4.71
N ALA A 61 18.91 -12.28 -3.97
CA ALA A 61 18.72 -12.21 -2.52
C ALA A 61 17.91 -10.97 -2.08
N GLY A 62 17.07 -10.42 -2.98
CA GLY A 62 16.28 -9.22 -2.70
C GLY A 62 16.01 -8.42 -3.97
N VAL A 63 16.40 -7.14 -3.97
CA VAL A 63 16.18 -6.25 -5.11
C VAL A 63 17.42 -5.42 -5.45
N GLU A 64 17.57 -5.11 -6.74
CA GLU A 64 18.43 -4.04 -7.23
C GLU A 64 17.57 -2.80 -7.51
N VAL A 65 17.99 -1.64 -6.98
CA VAL A 65 17.30 -0.37 -7.16
C VAL A 65 18.22 0.55 -7.95
N SER A 66 17.75 1.01 -9.10
CA SER A 66 18.42 2.07 -9.84
C SER A 66 17.66 3.38 -9.72
N ALA A 67 18.40 4.47 -9.49
CA ALA A 67 17.87 5.82 -9.41
C ALA A 67 18.55 6.72 -10.44
N GLY A 68 17.76 7.22 -11.39
CA GLY A 68 18.22 8.14 -12.42
C GLY A 68 18.11 9.59 -11.94
N THR A 69 19.24 10.31 -11.88
CA THR A 69 19.27 11.69 -11.36
C THR A 69 20.16 12.62 -12.17
N ASP A 70 19.89 13.92 -12.02
CA ASP A 70 20.79 14.97 -12.51
C ASP A 70 21.90 15.24 -11.47
N GLY A 71 22.95 14.43 -11.55
CA GLY A 71 24.07 14.41 -10.60
C GLY A 71 24.00 13.24 -9.60
N PRO A 72 25.10 12.94 -8.88
CA PRO A 72 25.13 11.82 -7.95
C PRO A 72 24.21 12.03 -6.75
N LEU A 73 23.71 10.93 -6.20
CA LEU A 73 23.01 10.92 -4.91
C LEU A 73 24.02 10.96 -3.77
N ASN A 74 23.72 11.75 -2.74
CA ASN A 74 24.50 11.72 -1.49
C ASN A 74 24.07 10.54 -0.59
N GLU A 75 24.82 10.26 0.48
CA GLU A 75 24.55 9.11 1.36
C GLU A 75 23.20 9.19 2.09
N SER A 76 22.74 10.39 2.44
CA SER A 76 21.42 10.58 3.05
C SER A 76 20.29 10.22 2.07
N GLU A 77 20.43 10.64 0.80
CA GLU A 77 19.47 10.33 -0.26
C GLU A 77 19.45 8.82 -0.55
N LYS A 78 20.61 8.17 -0.62
CA LYS A 78 20.72 6.71 -0.78
C LYS A 78 20.07 5.97 0.40
N GLY A 79 20.32 6.41 1.62
CA GLY A 79 19.72 5.85 2.84
C GLY A 79 18.19 5.99 2.84
N GLN A 80 17.67 7.15 2.43
CA GLN A 80 16.23 7.37 2.29
C GLN A 80 15.62 6.44 1.24
N ILE A 81 16.23 6.31 0.05
CA ILE A 81 15.75 5.39 -0.99
C ILE A 81 15.75 3.94 -0.49
N ALA A 82 16.81 3.52 0.20
CA ALA A 82 16.89 2.17 0.77
C ALA A 82 15.75 1.90 1.76
N GLN A 83 15.46 2.86 2.65
CA GLN A 83 14.35 2.75 3.60
C GLN A 83 12.98 2.74 2.89
N GLN A 84 12.77 3.63 1.92
CA GLN A 84 11.53 3.68 1.14
C GLN A 84 11.28 2.37 0.39
N VAL A 85 12.29 1.83 -0.31
CA VAL A 85 12.12 0.57 -1.04
C VAL A 85 11.92 -0.61 -0.09
N THR A 86 12.69 -0.68 1.00
CA THR A 86 12.49 -1.69 2.05
C THR A 86 11.05 -1.69 2.55
N TRP A 87 10.51 -0.51 2.86
CA TRP A 87 9.12 -0.33 3.24
C TRP A 87 8.14 -0.74 2.14
N MET A 88 8.30 -0.21 0.93
CA MET A 88 7.38 -0.38 -0.20
C MET A 88 7.14 -1.84 -0.55
N VAL A 89 8.21 -2.65 -0.56
CA VAL A 89 8.13 -4.06 -0.93
C VAL A 89 8.35 -5.03 0.24
N GLY A 90 8.41 -4.52 1.47
CA GLY A 90 8.48 -5.33 2.70
C GLY A 90 9.71 -6.23 2.80
N LEU A 91 10.90 -5.74 2.40
CA LEU A 91 12.12 -6.57 2.33
C LEU A 91 12.52 -7.16 3.69
N ASP A 92 12.24 -6.46 4.78
CA ASP A 92 12.58 -6.80 6.16
C ASP A 92 11.55 -7.72 6.85
N GLN A 93 10.42 -8.00 6.21
CA GLN A 93 9.35 -8.79 6.82
C GLN A 93 9.69 -10.29 6.86
N ASP A 94 9.38 -10.93 7.98
CA ASP A 94 9.49 -12.38 8.18
C ASP A 94 8.09 -13.00 8.31
N PHE A 95 7.78 -13.96 7.45
CA PHE A 95 6.50 -14.67 7.42
C PHE A 95 6.62 -16.14 7.85
N SER A 96 7.76 -16.55 8.43
CA SER A 96 7.98 -17.95 8.86
C SER A 96 6.88 -18.46 9.80
N ALA A 97 6.39 -17.61 10.71
CA ALA A 97 5.29 -17.95 11.60
C ALA A 97 3.96 -18.09 10.85
N PHE A 98 3.68 -17.21 9.89
CA PHE A 98 2.49 -17.31 9.04
C PHE A 98 2.52 -18.61 8.21
N TYR A 99 3.64 -18.90 7.55
CA TYR A 99 3.80 -20.11 6.73
C TYR A 99 3.66 -21.39 7.54
N SER A 100 4.20 -21.41 8.76
CA SER A 100 4.03 -22.55 9.67
C SER A 100 2.56 -22.76 10.03
N LEU A 101 1.81 -21.67 10.24
CA LEU A 101 0.40 -21.72 10.62
C LEU A 101 -0.53 -22.13 9.46
N THR A 102 -0.16 -21.83 8.22
CA THR A 102 -1.02 -22.05 7.05
C THR A 102 -0.74 -23.33 6.27
N ARG A 103 0.33 -24.06 6.61
CA ARG A 103 0.84 -25.19 5.82
C ARG A 103 -0.20 -26.30 5.60
N ASP A 104 -1.04 -26.54 6.59
CA ASP A 104 -2.05 -27.61 6.56
C ASP A 104 -3.44 -27.13 6.11
N THR A 105 -3.58 -25.85 5.75
CA THR A 105 -4.82 -25.29 5.18
C THR A 105 -4.74 -25.34 3.66
N PRO A 106 -5.54 -26.15 2.94
CA PRO A 106 -5.45 -26.30 1.48
C PRO A 106 -5.48 -24.98 0.70
N GLN A 107 -6.37 -24.06 1.07
CA GLN A 107 -6.53 -22.75 0.44
C GLN A 107 -5.35 -21.79 0.69
N LEU A 108 -4.47 -22.12 1.63
CA LEU A 108 -3.26 -21.34 1.94
C LEU A 108 -1.98 -22.15 1.73
N ALA A 109 -2.06 -23.42 1.29
CA ALA A 109 -0.90 -24.30 1.19
C ALA A 109 0.18 -23.77 0.22
N SER A 110 -0.22 -22.93 -0.74
CA SER A 110 0.70 -22.34 -1.73
C SER A 110 1.43 -21.08 -1.26
N VAL A 111 1.07 -20.48 -0.11
CA VAL A 111 1.59 -19.15 0.27
C VAL A 111 3.11 -19.13 0.46
N GLU A 112 3.69 -20.14 1.10
CA GLU A 112 5.14 -20.23 1.32
C GLU A 112 5.88 -20.50 0.00
N ALA A 113 5.42 -21.49 -0.77
CA ALA A 113 6.03 -21.89 -2.04
C ALA A 113 6.00 -20.77 -3.10
N GLN A 114 5.00 -19.89 -3.03
CA GLN A 114 4.86 -18.73 -3.91
C GLN A 114 5.37 -17.42 -3.28
N ALA A 115 6.02 -17.44 -2.12
CA ALA A 115 6.49 -16.24 -1.43
C ALA A 115 5.41 -15.15 -1.19
N ARG A 116 4.14 -15.56 -0.98
CA ARG A 116 3.02 -14.67 -0.64
C ARG A 116 3.13 -14.19 0.82
N GLY A 117 2.51 -13.06 1.15
CA GLY A 117 2.53 -12.48 2.51
C GLY A 117 2.81 -10.98 2.50
N ARG A 118 3.67 -10.54 1.57
CA ARG A 118 4.00 -9.12 1.37
C ARG A 118 2.93 -8.41 0.56
N ILE A 119 2.62 -7.18 0.96
CA ILE A 119 1.65 -6.30 0.30
C ILE A 119 2.39 -5.03 -0.13
N LEU A 120 2.22 -4.65 -1.38
CA LEU A 120 2.85 -3.45 -1.94
C LEU A 120 2.38 -2.18 -1.21
N ARG A 121 3.29 -1.27 -0.93
CA ARG A 121 2.99 0.01 -0.26
C ARG A 121 3.52 1.16 -1.08
N SER A 122 2.92 2.33 -0.94
CA SER A 122 3.51 3.55 -1.49
C SER A 122 4.74 3.97 -0.69
N SER A 123 5.51 4.93 -1.19
CA SER A 123 6.73 5.40 -0.50
C SER A 123 6.47 6.00 0.88
N THR A 124 5.26 6.54 1.12
CA THR A 124 4.83 7.16 2.39
C THR A 124 3.51 6.58 2.84
N LEU A 125 3.27 6.53 4.15
CA LEU A 125 1.97 6.14 4.69
C LEU A 125 0.92 7.22 4.40
N PHE A 126 1.31 8.49 4.33
CA PHE A 126 0.42 9.56 3.89
C PHE A 126 -0.23 9.26 2.53
N GLU A 127 0.57 8.87 1.54
CA GLU A 127 0.07 8.50 0.22
C GLU A 127 -0.89 7.31 0.28
N ASP A 128 -0.56 6.29 1.07
CA ASP A 128 -1.42 5.11 1.24
C ASP A 128 -2.76 5.45 1.90
N VAL A 129 -2.77 6.36 2.89
CA VAL A 129 -4.01 6.83 3.54
C VAL A 129 -4.84 7.64 2.55
N VAL A 130 -4.24 8.56 1.79
CA VAL A 130 -4.96 9.33 0.78
C VAL A 130 -5.54 8.39 -0.28
N LYS A 131 -4.73 7.50 -0.86
CA LYS A 131 -5.22 6.54 -1.86
C LYS A 131 -6.32 5.64 -1.30
N THR A 132 -6.24 5.23 -0.03
CA THR A 132 -7.29 4.45 0.65
C THR A 132 -8.58 5.25 0.80
N ILE A 133 -8.53 6.52 1.20
CA ILE A 133 -9.72 7.40 1.20
C ILE A 133 -10.33 7.46 -0.22
N LEU A 134 -9.49 7.48 -1.26
CA LEU A 134 -9.95 7.51 -2.64
C LEU A 134 -10.56 6.18 -3.14
N THR A 135 -10.47 5.07 -2.39
CA THR A 135 -11.15 3.81 -2.74
C THR A 135 -12.57 3.72 -2.17
N THR A 136 -12.92 4.52 -1.17
CA THR A 136 -14.19 4.34 -0.43
C THR A 136 -15.40 4.74 -1.28
N ASN A 137 -16.44 3.91 -1.40
CA ASN A 137 -17.66 4.22 -2.17
C ASN A 137 -17.39 4.72 -3.61
N THR A 138 -16.51 4.01 -4.33
CA THR A 138 -16.24 4.25 -5.76
C THR A 138 -15.88 2.93 -6.43
N SER A 139 -15.94 2.89 -7.77
CA SER A 139 -15.33 1.81 -8.53
C SER A 139 -13.82 2.00 -8.61
N TRP A 140 -13.10 0.91 -8.89
CA TRP A 140 -11.66 0.95 -9.12
C TRP A 140 -11.26 1.93 -10.22
N ALA A 141 -12.00 1.95 -11.33
CA ALA A 141 -11.79 2.93 -12.40
C ALA A 141 -11.95 4.39 -11.92
N GLY A 142 -12.83 4.65 -10.94
CA GLY A 142 -12.94 5.94 -10.28
C GLY A 142 -11.70 6.29 -9.45
N THR A 143 -11.19 5.32 -8.67
CA THR A 143 -9.94 5.46 -7.91
C THR A 143 -8.76 5.81 -8.82
N LEU A 144 -8.58 5.05 -9.90
CA LEU A 144 -7.52 5.28 -10.89
C LEU A 144 -7.57 6.72 -11.44
N ARG A 145 -8.77 7.21 -11.79
CA ARG A 145 -8.95 8.58 -12.29
C ARG A 145 -8.60 9.63 -11.25
N MET A 146 -9.09 9.50 -10.02
CA MET A 146 -8.82 10.47 -8.95
C MET A 146 -7.33 10.53 -8.60
N VAL A 147 -6.68 9.37 -8.42
CA VAL A 147 -5.25 9.32 -8.09
C VAL A 147 -4.40 9.87 -9.23
N LYS A 148 -4.69 9.49 -10.49
CA LYS A 148 -4.00 10.03 -11.66
C LYS A 148 -4.13 11.56 -11.73
N ALA A 149 -5.33 12.09 -11.51
CA ALA A 149 -5.57 13.54 -11.53
C ALA A 149 -4.82 14.24 -10.39
N LEU A 150 -4.85 13.68 -9.18
CA LEU A 150 -4.14 14.20 -8.01
C LEU A 150 -2.62 14.29 -8.26
N VAL A 151 -2.01 13.22 -8.75
CA VAL A 151 -0.58 13.19 -9.12
C VAL A 151 -0.27 14.14 -10.27
N SER A 152 -1.12 14.18 -11.31
CA SER A 152 -0.87 15.03 -12.48
C SER A 152 -0.94 16.54 -12.15
N ARG A 153 -1.86 16.93 -11.26
CA ARG A 153 -2.14 18.34 -10.93
C ARG A 153 -1.30 18.87 -9.78
N PHE A 154 -1.10 18.05 -8.75
CA PHE A 154 -0.47 18.49 -7.50
C PHE A 154 0.90 17.85 -7.27
N GLY A 155 1.28 16.85 -8.07
CA GLY A 155 2.57 16.16 -7.95
C GLY A 155 3.73 17.00 -8.45
N THR A 156 4.92 16.73 -7.89
CA THR A 156 6.16 17.39 -8.33
C THR A 156 6.72 16.65 -9.53
N ALA A 157 7.00 17.36 -10.63
CA ALA A 157 7.47 16.79 -11.88
C ALA A 157 8.86 16.15 -11.74
N LEU A 158 9.04 15.01 -12.38
CA LEU A 158 10.36 14.41 -12.58
C LEU A 158 11.14 15.27 -13.58
N PRO A 159 12.35 15.77 -13.25
CA PRO A 159 13.09 16.68 -14.14
C PRO A 159 13.40 16.10 -15.52
N THR A 160 13.60 14.79 -15.61
CA THR A 160 13.97 14.08 -16.84
C THR A 160 12.77 13.74 -17.72
N ASP A 161 11.56 13.72 -17.14
CA ASP A 161 10.30 13.52 -17.85
C ASP A 161 9.17 14.24 -17.08
N PRO A 162 8.84 15.50 -17.43
CA PRO A 162 7.83 16.28 -16.72
C PRO A 162 6.39 15.75 -16.80
N THR A 163 6.14 14.75 -17.65
CA THR A 163 4.84 14.07 -17.73
C THR A 163 4.64 13.10 -16.56
N ARG A 164 5.75 12.64 -15.95
CA ARG A 164 5.75 11.80 -14.76
C ARG A 164 6.04 12.64 -13.53
N ARG A 165 5.36 12.31 -12.43
CA ARG A 165 5.38 13.14 -11.22
C ARG A 165 5.39 12.26 -9.99
N ALA A 166 6.07 12.72 -8.94
CA ALA A 166 5.92 12.15 -7.61
C ALA A 166 4.51 12.44 -7.06
N PHE A 167 4.07 11.65 -6.10
CA PHE A 167 2.84 11.94 -5.37
C PHE A 167 2.93 13.31 -4.67
N PRO A 168 1.81 14.06 -4.55
CA PRO A 168 1.83 15.36 -3.88
C PRO A 168 2.23 15.24 -2.41
N THR A 169 3.04 16.18 -1.92
CA THR A 169 3.38 16.25 -0.48
C THR A 169 2.18 16.72 0.35
N PRO A 170 2.14 16.43 1.66
CA PRO A 170 1.12 16.97 2.55
C PRO A 170 0.99 18.49 2.45
N GLU A 171 2.11 19.22 2.42
CA GLU A 171 2.12 20.69 2.35
C GLU A 171 1.48 21.19 1.05
N ARG A 172 1.74 20.49 -0.07
CA ARG A 172 1.18 20.86 -1.36
C ARG A 172 -0.34 20.67 -1.42
N LEU A 173 -0.87 19.63 -0.76
CA LEU A 173 -2.31 19.40 -0.66
C LEU A 173 -2.96 20.27 0.43
N ALA A 174 -2.24 20.63 1.49
CA ALA A 174 -2.75 21.45 2.59
C ALA A 174 -3.10 22.89 2.16
N VAL A 175 -2.39 23.42 1.17
CA VAL A 175 -2.65 24.76 0.58
C VAL A 175 -3.70 24.75 -0.52
N ALA A 176 -4.11 23.58 -1.01
CA ALA A 176 -5.21 23.47 -1.97
C ALA A 176 -6.54 23.60 -1.22
N ASP A 177 -7.42 24.48 -1.70
CA ASP A 177 -8.77 24.53 -1.17
C ASP A 177 -9.61 23.32 -1.65
N GLU A 178 -10.70 23.05 -0.93
CA GLU A 178 -11.55 21.89 -1.20
C GLU A 178 -12.19 21.93 -2.58
N GLU A 179 -12.47 23.13 -3.10
CA GLU A 179 -13.09 23.30 -4.42
C GLU A 179 -12.10 22.97 -5.54
N THR A 180 -10.83 23.33 -5.36
CA THR A 180 -9.74 22.98 -6.27
C THR A 180 -9.53 21.47 -6.27
N LEU A 181 -9.51 20.82 -5.10
CA LEU A 181 -9.43 19.35 -5.04
C LEU A 181 -10.64 18.66 -5.70
N ARG A 182 -11.84 19.22 -5.54
CA ARG A 182 -13.06 18.69 -6.14
C ARG A 182 -13.06 18.83 -7.66
N SER A 183 -12.72 20.01 -8.17
CA SER A 183 -12.80 20.35 -9.59
C SER A 183 -11.61 19.82 -10.40
N GLU A 184 -10.38 19.88 -9.86
CA GLU A 184 -9.17 19.49 -10.60
C GLU A 184 -8.76 18.02 -10.41
N ALA A 185 -9.04 17.42 -9.24
CA ALA A 185 -8.75 16.01 -8.97
C ALA A 185 -9.99 15.11 -8.92
N GLY A 186 -11.20 15.69 -8.99
CA GLY A 186 -12.44 14.91 -9.04
C GLY A 186 -12.79 14.22 -7.71
N LEU A 187 -12.29 14.72 -6.57
CA LEU A 187 -12.41 14.03 -5.29
C LEU A 187 -13.85 13.98 -4.73
N GLY A 188 -14.73 14.86 -5.21
CA GLY A 188 -16.15 14.89 -4.80
C GLY A 188 -16.30 15.17 -3.30
N TYR A 189 -16.99 14.27 -2.58
CA TYR A 189 -17.18 14.39 -1.13
C TYR A 189 -15.90 14.11 -0.34
N ARG A 190 -14.87 13.51 -0.95
CA ARG A 190 -13.58 13.19 -0.29
C ARG A 190 -12.63 14.38 -0.24
N ALA A 191 -12.91 15.44 -1.01
CA ALA A 191 -12.12 16.67 -1.02
C ALA A 191 -11.87 17.25 0.38
N PRO A 192 -12.90 17.50 1.23
CA PRO A 192 -12.68 17.96 2.60
C PRO A 192 -11.83 16.99 3.45
N TYR A 193 -11.95 15.67 3.24
CA TYR A 193 -11.23 14.67 4.04
C TYR A 193 -9.73 14.68 3.72
N VAL A 194 -9.39 14.69 2.43
CA VAL A 194 -8.00 14.78 1.97
C VAL A 194 -7.39 16.13 2.38
N ALA A 195 -8.13 17.22 2.27
CA ALA A 195 -7.66 18.54 2.67
C ALA A 195 -7.38 18.63 4.19
N GLU A 196 -8.27 18.08 5.02
CA GLU A 196 -8.08 18.01 6.47
C GLU A 196 -6.88 17.12 6.84
N LEU A 197 -6.77 15.94 6.24
CA LEU A 197 -5.65 15.04 6.46
C LEU A 197 -4.32 15.74 6.11
N ALA A 198 -4.24 16.33 4.92
CA ALA A 198 -3.05 17.05 4.45
C ALA A 198 -2.65 18.19 5.41
N ARG A 199 -3.62 19.00 5.88
CA ARG A 199 -3.36 20.06 6.87
C ARG A 199 -2.86 19.50 8.21
N SER A 200 -3.45 18.43 8.70
CA SER A 200 -3.03 17.82 9.98
C SER A 200 -1.61 17.23 9.91
N VAL A 201 -1.22 16.68 8.76
CA VAL A 201 0.13 16.14 8.56
C VAL A 201 1.13 17.27 8.33
N ALA A 202 0.81 18.25 7.49
CA ALA A 202 1.69 19.38 7.18
C ALA A 202 1.96 20.29 8.39
N SER A 203 1.03 20.38 9.35
CA SER A 203 1.21 21.13 10.60
C SER A 203 1.97 20.36 11.68
N GLY A 204 2.14 19.04 11.53
CA GLY A 204 2.72 18.16 12.55
C GLY A 204 1.72 17.67 13.61
N ASP A 205 0.45 18.08 13.55
CA ASP A 205 -0.61 17.60 14.46
C ASP A 205 -0.82 16.08 14.35
N ARG A 206 -0.50 15.51 13.19
CA ARG A 206 -0.57 14.07 12.92
C ARG A 206 0.67 13.59 12.18
N ASP A 207 1.54 12.87 12.87
CA ASP A 207 2.64 12.14 12.26
C ASP A 207 2.19 10.73 11.85
N LEU A 208 1.94 10.54 10.55
CA LEU A 208 1.60 9.24 9.98
C LEU A 208 2.83 8.34 9.82
N GLU A 209 4.00 8.90 9.55
CA GLU A 209 5.20 8.11 9.29
C GLU A 209 5.68 7.42 10.57
N ALA A 210 5.49 8.06 11.74
CA ALA A 210 5.73 7.45 13.05
C ALA A 210 4.90 6.17 13.31
N LEU A 211 3.76 5.99 12.63
CA LEU A 211 2.93 4.79 12.79
C LEU A 211 3.61 3.53 12.22
N LYS A 212 4.58 3.67 11.31
CA LYS A 212 5.30 2.54 10.70
C LYS A 212 6.11 1.74 11.72
N THR A 213 6.52 2.38 12.81
CA THR A 213 7.42 1.82 13.84
C THR A 213 6.83 1.95 15.25
N THR A 214 5.51 2.12 15.36
CA THR A 214 4.85 2.25 16.68
C THR A 214 4.76 0.91 17.42
N ASP A 215 4.96 0.95 18.73
CA ASP A 215 4.77 -0.19 19.64
C ASP A 215 3.35 -0.26 20.23
N GLU A 216 2.45 0.62 19.79
CA GLU A 216 1.03 0.60 20.19
C GLU A 216 0.37 -0.74 19.86
N ALA A 217 -0.57 -1.16 20.71
CA ALA A 217 -1.40 -2.33 20.45
C ALA A 217 -2.20 -2.13 19.14
N THR A 218 -2.37 -3.20 18.35
CA THR A 218 -3.05 -3.10 17.05
C THR A 218 -4.45 -2.49 17.16
N THR A 219 -5.19 -2.77 18.24
CA THR A 219 -6.51 -2.18 18.51
C THR A 219 -6.47 -0.68 18.74
N ASP A 220 -5.44 -0.15 19.40
CA ASP A 220 -5.29 1.29 19.61
C ASP A 220 -4.94 2.00 18.29
N LEU A 221 -4.03 1.40 17.52
CA LEU A 221 -3.68 1.86 16.18
C LEU A 221 -4.90 1.84 15.23
N TYR A 222 -5.72 0.80 15.29
CA TYR A 222 -6.98 0.70 14.57
C TYR A 222 -7.91 1.88 14.88
N ASN A 223 -8.10 2.19 16.16
CA ASN A 223 -8.93 3.32 16.61
C ASN A 223 -8.36 4.67 16.16
N ARG A 224 -7.03 4.84 16.17
CA ARG A 224 -6.36 6.03 15.63
C ARG A 224 -6.61 6.20 14.14
N LEU A 225 -6.56 5.11 13.37
CA LEU A 225 -6.85 5.14 11.93
C LEU A 225 -8.33 5.46 11.66
N LEU A 226 -9.26 4.88 12.42
CA LEU A 226 -10.70 5.20 12.35
C LEU A 226 -11.02 6.67 12.65
N ALA A 227 -10.19 7.34 13.46
CA ALA A 227 -10.37 8.76 13.75
C ALA A 227 -10.04 9.68 12.55
N ILE A 228 -9.47 9.14 11.46
CA ILE A 228 -9.22 9.89 10.23
C ILE A 228 -10.51 9.96 9.41
N LYS A 229 -10.97 11.17 9.08
CA LYS A 229 -12.17 11.34 8.25
C LYS A 229 -12.00 10.65 6.90
N GLY A 230 -13.03 9.89 6.50
CA GLY A 230 -13.00 9.06 5.29
C GLY A 230 -12.42 7.66 5.50
N VAL A 231 -11.87 7.34 6.68
CA VAL A 231 -11.41 5.99 7.03
C VAL A 231 -12.49 5.28 7.84
N GLY A 232 -13.20 4.35 7.21
CA GLY A 232 -14.12 3.42 7.88
C GLY A 232 -13.42 2.10 8.27
N HIS A 233 -14.16 1.17 8.86
CA HIS A 233 -13.63 -0.11 9.36
C HIS A 233 -12.81 -0.91 8.33
N TYR A 234 -13.31 -1.04 7.10
CA TYR A 234 -12.56 -1.66 5.99
C TYR A 234 -11.23 -0.94 5.75
N ALA A 235 -11.28 0.38 5.60
CA ALA A 235 -10.11 1.20 5.31
C ALA A 235 -9.08 1.16 6.44
N ALA A 236 -9.53 1.17 7.70
CA ALA A 236 -8.65 1.05 8.86
C ALA A 236 -7.95 -0.32 8.89
N ALA A 237 -8.68 -1.42 8.68
CA ALA A 237 -8.10 -2.76 8.61
C ALA A 237 -7.13 -2.91 7.42
N HIS A 238 -7.47 -2.35 6.25
CA HIS A 238 -6.56 -2.32 5.11
C HIS A 238 -5.28 -1.53 5.40
N LEU A 239 -5.40 -0.35 6.04
CA LEU A 239 -4.23 0.45 6.46
C LEU A 239 -3.37 -0.26 7.50
N LEU A 240 -3.98 -1.03 8.41
CA LEU A 240 -3.22 -1.91 9.32
C LEU A 240 -2.41 -2.94 8.56
N MET A 241 -2.97 -3.57 7.53
CA MET A 241 -2.22 -4.52 6.70
C MET A 241 -1.03 -3.86 6.01
N LEU A 242 -1.19 -2.63 5.50
CA LEU A 242 -0.07 -1.83 4.99
C LEU A 242 0.94 -1.49 6.10
N LEU A 243 0.52 -1.34 7.36
CA LEU A 243 1.38 -1.16 8.53
C LEU A 243 1.98 -2.47 9.08
N SER A 244 1.84 -3.60 8.36
CA SER A 244 2.29 -4.92 8.82
C SER A 244 1.61 -5.38 10.12
N ARG A 245 0.34 -5.01 10.30
CA ARG A 245 -0.53 -5.48 11.38
C ARG A 245 -1.71 -6.21 10.75
N TYR A 246 -1.82 -7.51 11.00
CA TYR A 246 -2.74 -8.37 10.25
C TYR A 246 -3.86 -8.93 11.13
N ASP A 247 -4.03 -8.38 12.32
CA ASP A 247 -5.02 -8.78 13.31
C ASP A 247 -6.47 -8.45 12.93
N PHE A 248 -6.71 -7.79 11.80
CA PHE A 248 -8.05 -7.42 11.34
C PHE A 248 -8.25 -7.79 9.88
N VAL A 249 -9.41 -8.37 9.59
CA VAL A 249 -9.85 -8.61 8.21
C VAL A 249 -10.44 -7.32 7.61
N PRO A 250 -9.99 -6.86 6.43
CA PRO A 250 -10.61 -5.73 5.75
C PRO A 250 -11.94 -6.16 5.11
N VAL A 251 -12.99 -6.21 5.93
CA VAL A 251 -14.33 -6.67 5.50
C VAL A 251 -15.03 -5.63 4.64
N ASP A 252 -15.25 -5.97 3.36
CA ASP A 252 -16.10 -5.26 2.42
C ASP A 252 -17.22 -6.18 1.87
N SER A 253 -17.97 -5.69 0.88
CA SER A 253 -19.03 -6.49 0.24
C SER A 253 -18.50 -7.72 -0.49
N TRP A 254 -17.25 -7.70 -0.95
CA TRP A 254 -16.63 -8.86 -1.59
C TRP A 254 -16.24 -9.89 -0.55
N ALA A 255 -15.64 -9.48 0.57
CA ALA A 255 -15.35 -10.34 1.72
C ALA A 255 -16.59 -11.11 2.19
N ILE A 256 -17.69 -10.37 2.43
CA ILE A 256 -18.99 -10.93 2.83
C ILE A 256 -19.47 -11.96 1.82
N LYS A 257 -19.41 -11.64 0.53
CA LYS A 257 -19.85 -12.56 -0.53
C LYS A 257 -19.01 -13.83 -0.55
N MET A 258 -17.69 -13.70 -0.50
CA MET A 258 -16.78 -14.84 -0.66
C MET A 258 -16.83 -15.78 0.55
N VAL A 259 -16.83 -15.23 1.77
CA VAL A 259 -16.99 -16.03 3.00
C VAL A 259 -18.36 -16.71 3.04
N SER A 260 -19.42 -16.01 2.63
CA SER A 260 -20.77 -16.57 2.54
C SER A 260 -20.80 -17.83 1.67
N HIS A 261 -20.17 -17.79 0.49
CA HIS A 261 -20.10 -18.95 -0.39
C HIS A 261 -19.21 -20.07 0.14
N GLU A 262 -18.05 -19.75 0.73
CA GLU A 262 -17.08 -20.72 1.23
C GLU A 262 -17.60 -21.51 2.45
N TRP A 263 -18.24 -20.83 3.42
CA TRP A 263 -18.61 -21.43 4.71
C TRP A 263 -20.10 -21.45 5.02
N HIS A 264 -20.93 -20.68 4.29
CA HIS A 264 -22.35 -20.50 4.61
C HIS A 264 -23.28 -20.83 3.43
N GLY A 265 -22.78 -21.51 2.39
CA GLY A 265 -23.61 -21.95 1.25
C GLY A 265 -24.26 -20.82 0.45
N GLY A 266 -23.74 -19.59 0.55
CA GLY A 266 -24.30 -18.40 -0.10
C GLY A 266 -25.39 -17.67 0.70
N GLU A 267 -25.67 -18.09 1.94
CA GLU A 267 -26.63 -17.40 2.81
C GLU A 267 -26.12 -16.01 3.25
N PRO A 268 -27.00 -15.02 3.47
CA PRO A 268 -26.59 -13.71 3.94
C PRO A 268 -25.84 -13.77 5.26
N ILE A 269 -24.65 -13.18 5.31
CA ILE A 269 -23.84 -13.02 6.53
C ILE A 269 -23.47 -11.55 6.75
N GLY A 270 -23.01 -11.25 7.96
CA GLY A 270 -22.48 -9.95 8.35
C GLY A 270 -20.96 -9.95 8.49
N ARG A 271 -20.46 -8.91 9.16
CA ARG A 271 -19.03 -8.75 9.45
C ARG A 271 -18.55 -9.78 10.46
N ASP A 272 -19.32 -10.01 11.51
CA ASP A 272 -18.93 -10.86 12.63
C ASP A 272 -18.66 -12.30 12.16
N GLU A 273 -19.44 -12.80 11.20
CA GLU A 273 -19.18 -14.11 10.57
C GLU A 273 -17.90 -14.13 9.74
N VAL A 274 -17.58 -13.04 9.02
CA VAL A 274 -16.32 -12.92 8.28
C VAL A 274 -15.13 -12.90 9.24
N GLU A 275 -15.22 -12.16 10.34
CA GLU A 275 -14.16 -12.11 11.35
C GLU A 275 -13.99 -13.48 12.04
N ALA A 276 -15.10 -14.13 12.43
CA ALA A 276 -15.08 -15.46 13.03
C ALA A 276 -14.48 -16.53 12.10
N ALA A 277 -14.71 -16.44 10.79
CA ALA A 277 -14.16 -17.37 9.81
C ALA A 277 -12.63 -17.38 9.82
N PHE A 278 -11.98 -16.24 10.12
CA PHE A 278 -10.53 -16.10 10.12
C PHE A 278 -9.87 -16.00 11.51
N GLU A 279 -10.65 -16.06 12.59
CA GLU A 279 -10.15 -15.92 13.96
C GLU A 279 -9.06 -16.94 14.32
N GLN A 280 -9.14 -18.16 13.78
CA GLN A 280 -8.17 -19.22 14.07
C GLN A 280 -6.72 -18.91 13.63
N TRP A 281 -6.52 -17.95 12.71
CA TRP A 281 -5.18 -17.51 12.31
C TRP A 281 -4.61 -16.40 13.21
N GLY A 282 -5.35 -15.98 14.25
CA GLY A 282 -4.90 -15.03 15.26
C GLY A 282 -4.41 -13.71 14.65
N ALA A 283 -3.17 -13.33 14.97
CA ALA A 283 -2.54 -12.11 14.45
C ALA A 283 -2.36 -12.11 12.91
N TRP A 284 -2.57 -13.24 12.24
CA TRP A 284 -2.42 -13.41 10.79
C TRP A 284 -3.75 -13.44 10.03
N GLN A 285 -4.89 -13.26 10.70
CA GLN A 285 -6.22 -13.40 10.10
C GLN A 285 -6.44 -12.56 8.83
N GLY A 286 -5.95 -11.31 8.81
CA GLY A 286 -6.02 -10.43 7.66
C GLY A 286 -5.21 -10.95 6.47
N LEU A 287 -4.04 -11.54 6.70
CA LEU A 287 -3.25 -12.16 5.62
C LEU A 287 -3.82 -13.51 5.17
N ALA A 288 -4.34 -14.31 6.11
CA ALA A 288 -5.04 -15.54 5.77
C ALA A 288 -6.23 -15.24 4.85
N TYR A 289 -7.05 -14.24 5.18
CA TYR A 289 -8.12 -13.75 4.31
C TYR A 289 -7.60 -13.27 2.95
N TRP A 290 -6.55 -12.44 2.95
CA TRP A 290 -6.05 -11.79 1.75
C TRP A 290 -5.46 -12.75 0.73
N PHE A 291 -4.77 -13.79 1.22
CA PHE A 291 -4.12 -14.78 0.38
C PHE A 291 -4.88 -16.10 0.28
N TRP A 292 -6.09 -16.17 0.84
CA TRP A 292 -7.00 -17.29 0.66
C TRP A 292 -7.20 -17.56 -0.83
N ASP A 293 -7.02 -18.81 -1.23
CA ASP A 293 -7.37 -19.23 -2.58
C ASP A 293 -8.89 -19.36 -2.70
N TRP A 294 -9.50 -18.30 -3.23
CA TRP A 294 -10.93 -18.23 -3.48
C TRP A 294 -11.36 -18.88 -4.80
N SER A 295 -10.43 -19.55 -5.51
CA SER A 295 -10.82 -20.31 -6.69
C SER A 295 -11.61 -21.53 -6.25
N TYR A 296 -12.87 -21.59 -6.67
CA TYR A 296 -13.63 -22.82 -6.59
C TYR A 296 -12.97 -23.79 -7.59
N SER A 297 -12.44 -24.90 -7.12
CA SER A 297 -12.20 -26.02 -8.02
C SER A 297 -13.57 -26.41 -8.56
N ASP A 298 -13.83 -26.16 -9.85
CA ASP A 298 -14.96 -26.76 -10.55
C ASP A 298 -14.89 -28.27 -10.28
N ALA A 299 -15.77 -28.77 -9.42
CA ALA A 299 -15.96 -30.18 -9.12
C ALA A 299 -17.23 -30.67 -9.82
#